data_AF-A0A420WIR4-F1
#
_entry.id   AF-A0A420WIR4-F1
#
_cell.length_a   1.000
_cell.length_b   1.000
_cell.length_c   1.000
_cell.angle_alpha   90.00
_cell.angle_beta   90.00
_cell.angle_gamma   90.00
#
_symmetry.space_group_name_H-M   'P 1'
#
loop_
_entity.id
_entity.type
_entity.pdbx_description
1 polymer ?
#
loop_
_entity_poly.entity_id
_entity_poly.type
_entity_poly.pdbx_seq_one_letter_code
_entity_poly.pdbx_strand_id
1 'polypeptide(L)' 'MNPHKWPFQAWFRLAVLHMKLSPDAFWDMPVRDWLWLCQNRDEAPLTAHDFTPLFEAFPDE' A
#
# COMPACT_ATOMS: atom_id res chain seq x y z
N MET A 1 -10.23 -3.26 -25.28
CA MET A 1 -9.87 -3.96 -24.03
C MET A 1 -9.87 -5.45 -24.31
N ASN A 2 -8.77 -6.16 -24.04
CA ASN A 2 -8.61 -7.57 -24.39
C ASN A 2 -9.16 -8.44 -23.23
N PRO A 3 -10.24 -9.23 -23.41
CA PRO A 3 -10.98 -9.88 -22.32
C PRO A 3 -10.21 -11.01 -21.61
N HIS A 4 -9.03 -11.41 -22.11
CA HIS A 4 -8.21 -12.48 -21.54
C HIS A 4 -7.13 -12.01 -20.54
N LYS A 5 -6.99 -10.70 -20.31
CA LYS A 5 -6.07 -10.19 -19.27
C LYS A 5 -6.82 -10.11 -17.95
N TRP A 6 -6.75 -11.22 -17.21
CA TRP A 6 -7.29 -11.38 -15.87
C TRP A 6 -6.97 -10.14 -15.00
N PRO A 7 -7.94 -9.57 -14.27
CA PRO A 7 -7.79 -8.26 -13.61
C PRO A 7 -6.64 -8.21 -12.61
N PHE A 8 -6.28 -9.35 -12.02
CA PHE A 8 -5.17 -9.48 -11.08
C PHE A 8 -3.82 -9.10 -11.68
N GLN A 9 -3.56 -9.33 -12.97
CA GLN A 9 -2.26 -8.98 -13.55
C GLN A 9 -2.10 -7.45 -13.69
N ALA A 10 -3.19 -6.76 -14.04
CA ALA A 10 -3.21 -5.30 -14.08
C ALA A 10 -3.09 -4.72 -12.67
N TRP A 11 -3.79 -5.32 -11.71
CA TRP A 11 -3.75 -4.91 -10.31
C TRP A 11 -2.37 -5.13 -9.69
N PHE A 12 -1.74 -6.28 -9.92
CA PHE A 12 -0.39 -6.60 -9.48
C PHE A 12 0.64 -5.59 -10.01
N ARG A 13 0.56 -5.26 -11.31
CA ARG A 13 1.45 -4.24 -11.90
C ARG A 13 1.24 -2.88 -11.26
N LEU A 14 0.00 -2.48 -11.02
CA LEU A 14 -0.31 -1.22 -10.37
C LEU A 14 0.28 -1.16 -8.95
N ALA A 15 0.06 -2.21 -8.17
CA ALA A 15 0.56 -2.34 -6.81
C ALA A 15 2.10 -2.27 -6.74
N VAL A 16 2.79 -3.08 -7.54
CA VAL A 16 4.25 -3.16 -7.47
C VAL A 16 4.91 -1.89 -8.04
N LEU A 17 4.42 -1.38 -9.18
CA LEU A 17 5.10 -0.28 -9.87
C LEU A 17 4.74 1.09 -9.27
N HIS A 18 3.46 1.29 -8.94
CA HIS A 18 2.95 2.60 -8.52
C HIS A 18 2.82 2.72 -7.00
N MET A 19 2.41 1.65 -6.30
CA MET A 19 2.29 1.67 -4.84
C MET A 19 3.55 1.19 -4.12
N LYS A 20 4.61 0.82 -4.87
CA LYS A 20 5.92 0.37 -4.35
C LYS A 20 5.83 -0.82 -3.39
N LEU A 21 4.76 -1.61 -3.50
CA LEU A 21 4.62 -2.86 -2.76
C LEU A 21 5.59 -3.90 -3.32
N SER A 22 6.17 -4.72 -2.45
CA SER A 22 6.89 -5.90 -2.91
C SER A 22 5.91 -6.90 -3.53
N PRO A 23 6.35 -7.75 -4.48
CA PRO A 23 5.54 -8.84 -5.00
C PRO A 23 4.92 -9.73 -3.92
N ASP A 24 5.70 -10.06 -2.88
CA ASP A 24 5.24 -10.92 -1.78
C ASP A 24 4.17 -10.21 -0.94
N ALA A 25 4.40 -8.92 -0.61
CA ALA A 25 3.42 -8.12 0.10
C ALA A 25 2.09 -8.00 -0.65
N PHE A 26 2.09 -8.03 -1.98
CA PHE A 26 0.84 -8.03 -2.75
C PHE A 26 -0.02 -9.27 -2.47
N TRP A 27 0.62 -10.45 -2.43
CA TRP A 27 -0.08 -11.73 -2.27
C TRP A 27 -0.47 -12.01 -0.82
N ASP A 28 0.35 -11.56 0.11
CA ASP A 28 0.12 -11.77 1.55
C ASP A 28 -0.83 -10.73 2.17
N MET A 29 -1.15 -9.64 1.44
CA MET A 29 -1.98 -8.57 1.97
C MET A 29 -3.47 -9.00 2.09
N PRO A 30 -4.06 -8.89 3.29
CA PRO A 30 -5.48 -9.13 3.48
C PRO A 30 -6.36 -8.22 2.62
N VAL A 31 -7.51 -8.74 2.16
CA VAL A 31 -8.48 -7.99 1.34
C VAL A 31 -8.96 -6.70 2.02
N ARG A 32 -9.08 -6.70 3.36
CA ARG A 32 -9.45 -5.49 4.12
C ARG A 32 -8.41 -4.38 3.95
N ASP A 33 -7.13 -4.73 4.00
CA ASP A 33 -6.04 -3.76 3.94
C ASP A 33 -5.91 -3.22 2.51
N TRP A 34 -6.18 -4.07 1.51
CA TRP A 34 -6.39 -3.66 0.12
C TRP A 34 -7.51 -2.63 -0.04
N LEU A 35 -8.66 -2.84 0.61
CA LEU A 35 -9.77 -1.90 0.58
C LEU A 35 -9.38 -0.56 1.22
N TRP A 36 -8.66 -0.60 2.33
CA TRP A 36 -8.17 0.60 3.01
C TRP A 36 -7.22 1.42 2.12
N LEU A 37 -6.28 0.78 1.42
CA LEU A 37 -5.37 1.44 0.47
C LEU A 37 -6.10 2.08 -0.72
N CYS A 38 -7.21 1.49 -1.16
CA CYS A 38 -8.02 2.03 -2.24
C CYS A 38 -8.89 3.23 -1.80
N GLN A 39 -9.25 3.30 -0.51
CA GLN A 39 -10.11 4.34 0.05
C GLN A 39 -9.35 5.60 0.46
N ASN A 40 -8.16 5.45 1.05
CA ASN A 40 -7.39 6.58 1.60
C ASN A 40 -6.32 7.09 0.64
N ARG A 41 -6.68 7.24 -0.64
CA ARG A 41 -5.72 7.65 -1.69
C ARG A 41 -5.31 9.12 -1.60
N ASP A 42 -6.11 9.94 -0.91
CA ASP A 42 -5.92 11.38 -0.78
C ASP A 42 -5.18 11.79 0.49
N GLU A 43 -4.87 10.83 1.38
CA GLU A 43 -4.02 11.11 2.54
C GLU A 43 -2.57 11.27 2.08
N ALA A 44 -1.96 12.38 2.48
CA ALA A 44 -0.56 12.62 2.19
C ALA A 44 0.29 11.53 2.87
N PRO A 45 1.26 10.93 2.15
CA PRO A 45 2.15 9.96 2.76
C PRO A 45 2.93 10.63 3.90
N LEU A 46 3.07 9.91 5.02
CA LEU A 46 3.89 10.36 6.14
C LEU A 46 5.32 10.58 5.67
N THR A 47 5.85 11.76 5.95
CA THR A 47 7.25 12.11 5.71
C THR A 47 8.11 11.67 6.89
N ALA A 48 9.43 11.61 6.71
CA ALA A 48 10.38 11.34 7.79
C ALA A 48 10.17 12.25 9.01
N HIS A 49 9.73 13.50 8.79
CA HIS A 49 9.48 14.46 9.87
C HIS A 49 8.23 14.10 10.69
N ASP A 50 7.23 13.49 10.06
CA ASP A 50 5.99 13.07 10.72
C ASP A 50 6.20 11.84 11.62
N PHE A 51 7.32 11.11 11.46
CA PHE A 51 7.69 10.01 12.34
C PHE A 51 8.32 10.47 13.66
N THR A 52 8.97 11.64 13.71
CA THR A 52 9.56 12.19 14.93
C THR A 52 8.57 12.26 16.10
N PRO A 53 7.37 12.87 15.96
CA PRO A 53 6.40 12.91 17.06
C PRO A 53 5.85 11.53 17.43
N LEU A 54 5.84 10.55 16.50
CA LEU A 54 5.43 9.18 16.81
C LEU A 54 6.47 8.45 17.67
N PHE A 55 7.76 8.63 17.39
CA PHE A 55 8.84 8.08 18.22
C PHE A 55 8.85 8.67 19.63
N GLU A 56 8.52 9.96 19.78
CA GLU A 56 8.40 10.60 21.10
C GLU A 56 7.16 10.11 21.87
N ALA A 57 6.05 9.86 21.16
CA ALA A 57 4.80 9.39 21.76
C ALA A 57 4.83 7.91 22.17
N PHE A 58 5.61 7.09 21.47
CA PHE A 58 5.73 5.65 21.70
C PHE A 58 7.21 5.24 21.76
N PRO A 59 7.92 5.58 22.85
CA PRO A 59 9.32 5.20 23.00
C PRO A 59 9.45 3.67 23.18
N ASP A 60 10.39 3.07 22.45
CA ASP A 60 10.78 1.67 22.67
C ASP A 60 11.46 1.56 24.05
N GLU A 61 10.98 0.64 24.90
CA GLU A 61 11.60 0.32 26.21
C GLU A 61 13.00 -0.30 26.07
#